data_AF-A0AAD8PHL7-F1
#
_entry.id   AF-A0AAD8PHL7-F1
#
_cell.length_a   1.000
_cell.length_b   1.000
_cell.length_c   1.000
_cell.angle_alpha   90.00
_cell.angle_beta   90.00
_cell.angle_gamma   90.00
#
_symmetry.space_group_name_H-M   'P 1'
#
loop_
_entity.id
_entity.type
_entity.pdbx_description
1 polymer ?
#
loop_
_entity_poly.entity_id
_entity_poly.type
_entity_poly.pdbx_seq_one_letter_code
_entity_poly.pdbx_strand_id
1 'polypeptide(L)'
;MAVIDAVANSIRIPLWRLFGGASNSVTTDITIPIVTPNEAAQLAAKYRGQGFQTLKLNVGKNLNSDMEVLKAIRLVHPDCSFILDANEGYTSKQAIEVLDRLNEMGVTPVLFEQPVHRDDWEGLRDVSVAAMERYRVAVAADESCRSLLDAQKIIHGNLAHVINIKLAKMGVLGALEVIDAARKAGIALMIGGMVETRIAMGFAGHLAAGLGCFSFIDLDTPLLLSEDPVYGGYEAVATCERVSASSVSRTIIPPARAPARQPNRSPTLRAPTPPPPTPTEPSGFDALKDTFSVDVAAAEARPLDMPLAAPFTIASSRLDAVSNVAVRVELSSGAVGWGGRAQSK
;
A
#
# COMPACT_ATOMS: atom_id res chain seq x y z
N MET A 1 5.00 -13.77 -3.60
CA MET A 1 3.97 -13.75 -2.53
C MET A 1 3.58 -15.17 -2.14
N ALA A 2 2.90 -15.94 -3.00
CA ALA A 2 2.36 -17.26 -2.64
C ALA A 2 3.37 -18.23 -2.01
N VAL A 3 4.57 -18.35 -2.58
CA VAL A 3 5.65 -19.20 -2.02
C VAL A 3 6.04 -18.74 -0.61
N ILE A 4 6.24 -17.44 -0.40
CA ILE A 4 6.64 -16.88 0.91
C ILE A 4 5.53 -17.09 1.94
N ASP A 5 4.27 -16.90 1.53
CA ASP A 5 3.11 -17.18 2.39
C ASP A 5 3.01 -18.67 2.76
N ALA A 6 3.25 -19.56 1.80
CA ALA A 6 3.24 -21.01 2.03
C ALA A 6 4.36 -21.46 3.00
N VAL A 7 5.54 -20.84 2.89
CA VAL A 7 6.66 -21.05 3.81
C VAL A 7 6.32 -20.54 5.20
N ALA A 8 5.77 -19.34 5.34
CA ALA A 8 5.33 -18.81 6.63
C ALA A 8 4.31 -19.75 7.31
N ASN A 9 3.37 -20.28 6.53
CA ASN A 9 2.37 -21.24 7.01
C ASN A 9 2.99 -22.60 7.38
N SER A 10 3.98 -23.11 6.65
CA SER A 10 4.63 -24.40 6.95
C SER A 10 5.36 -24.39 8.30
N ILE A 11 5.98 -23.26 8.65
CA ILE A 11 6.66 -23.06 9.93
C ILE A 11 5.77 -22.37 10.99
N ARG A 12 4.48 -22.16 10.68
CA ARG A 12 3.45 -21.60 11.57
C ARG A 12 3.81 -20.22 12.16
N ILE A 13 4.46 -19.37 11.38
CA ILE A 13 4.71 -17.99 11.79
C ILE A 13 3.87 -17.01 10.96
N PRO A 14 3.29 -15.97 11.58
CA PRO A 14 2.65 -14.91 10.82
C PRO A 14 3.64 -14.21 9.89
N LEU A 15 3.20 -13.85 8.69
CA LEU A 15 4.04 -13.24 7.67
C LEU A 15 4.75 -11.94 8.14
N TRP A 16 4.09 -11.12 8.95
CA TRP A 16 4.72 -9.92 9.53
C TRP A 16 5.88 -10.25 10.47
N ARG A 17 5.85 -11.39 11.17
CA ARG A 17 6.98 -11.86 11.98
C ARG A 17 8.10 -12.39 11.10
N LEU A 18 7.75 -13.11 10.03
CA LEU A 18 8.75 -13.54 9.04
C LEU A 18 9.52 -12.33 8.47
N PHE A 19 8.84 -11.19 8.27
CA PHE A 19 9.45 -9.94 7.81
C PHE A 19 10.15 -9.10 8.88
N GLY A 20 10.30 -9.60 10.11
CA GLY A 20 11.09 -8.94 11.16
C GLY A 20 10.31 -8.57 12.42
N GLY A 21 8.98 -8.59 12.38
CA GLY A 21 8.17 -8.52 13.60
C GLY A 21 8.08 -7.15 14.28
N ALA A 22 8.42 -6.04 13.60
CA ALA A 22 8.43 -4.70 14.21
C ALA A 22 7.05 -4.29 14.77
N SER A 23 5.99 -4.60 14.04
CA SER A 23 4.60 -4.38 14.43
C SER A 23 3.70 -5.45 13.81
N ASN A 24 2.53 -5.66 14.39
CA ASN A 24 1.47 -6.46 13.79
C ASN A 24 0.38 -5.60 13.14
N SER A 25 0.61 -4.29 13.01
CA SER A 25 -0.33 -3.33 12.45
C SER A 25 0.29 -2.13 11.74
N VAL A 26 -0.47 -1.56 10.81
CA VAL A 26 -0.18 -0.31 10.09
C VAL A 26 -1.43 0.59 10.07
N THR A 27 -1.21 1.89 9.79
CA THR A 27 -2.27 2.88 9.57
C THR A 27 -2.17 3.36 8.13
N THR A 28 -3.22 3.17 7.35
CA THR A 28 -3.27 3.58 5.94
C THR A 28 -3.96 4.93 5.78
N ASP A 29 -3.61 5.66 4.72
CA ASP A 29 -4.47 6.70 4.16
C ASP A 29 -5.68 6.11 3.43
N ILE A 30 -6.48 6.96 2.79
CA ILE A 30 -7.57 6.59 1.89
C ILE A 30 -7.62 7.57 0.72
N THR A 31 -7.87 7.04 -0.47
CA THR A 31 -7.83 7.78 -1.72
C THR A 31 -9.20 8.38 -2.07
N ILE A 32 -9.18 9.66 -2.44
CA ILE A 32 -10.25 10.37 -3.12
C ILE A 32 -9.87 10.45 -4.61
N PRO A 33 -10.61 9.77 -5.50
CA PRO A 33 -10.36 9.83 -6.94
C PRO A 33 -10.70 11.21 -7.51
N ILE A 34 -10.35 11.45 -8.78
CA ILE A 34 -10.74 12.67 -9.49
C ILE A 34 -12.27 12.69 -9.67
N VAL A 35 -12.94 13.57 -8.91
CA VAL A 35 -14.39 13.76 -8.89
C VAL A 35 -14.74 15.25 -8.78
N THR A 36 -16.02 15.60 -8.79
CA THR A 36 -16.42 17.01 -8.61
C THR A 36 -16.10 17.51 -7.18
N PRO A 37 -15.91 18.83 -6.96
CA PRO A 37 -15.63 19.37 -5.62
C PRO A 37 -16.67 18.97 -4.55
N ASN A 38 -17.94 18.89 -4.92
CA ASN A 38 -19.01 18.47 -4.02
C ASN A 38 -18.91 16.99 -3.64
N GLU A 39 -18.66 16.11 -4.61
CA GLU A 39 -18.46 14.68 -4.35
C GLU A 39 -17.19 14.44 -3.51
N ALA A 40 -16.11 15.17 -3.79
CA ALA A 40 -14.87 15.08 -3.04
C ALA A 40 -15.05 15.47 -1.57
N ALA A 41 -15.80 16.56 -1.29
CA ALA A 41 -16.12 16.97 0.07
C ALA A 41 -16.98 15.93 0.81
N GLN A 42 -17.94 15.28 0.12
CA GLN A 42 -18.76 14.21 0.69
C GLN A 42 -17.93 12.96 1.01
N LEU A 43 -17.04 12.55 0.11
CA LEU A 43 -16.10 11.44 0.33
C LEU A 43 -15.15 11.75 1.50
N ALA A 44 -14.59 12.96 1.54
CA ALA A 44 -13.75 13.40 2.65
C ALA A 44 -14.52 13.30 3.98
N ALA A 45 -15.76 13.82 4.05
CA ALA A 45 -16.58 13.73 5.26
C ALA A 45 -16.86 12.29 5.68
N LYS A 46 -17.21 11.42 4.72
CA LYS A 46 -17.40 9.98 4.95
C LYS A 46 -16.14 9.35 5.54
N TYR A 47 -14.98 9.57 4.91
CA TYR A 47 -13.72 8.96 5.31
C TYR A 47 -13.19 9.51 6.64
N ARG A 48 -13.34 10.82 6.89
CA ARG A 48 -13.06 11.41 8.21
C ARG A 48 -13.94 10.80 9.30
N GLY A 49 -15.23 10.57 9.00
CA GLY A 49 -16.15 9.86 9.90
C GLY A 49 -15.77 8.39 10.15
N GLN A 50 -15.01 7.78 9.25
CA GLN A 50 -14.44 6.43 9.38
C GLN A 50 -13.05 6.41 10.05
N GLY A 51 -12.56 7.57 10.53
CA GLY A 51 -11.32 7.67 11.29
C GLY A 51 -10.05 7.92 10.48
N PHE A 52 -10.14 8.05 9.15
CA PHE A 52 -8.98 8.36 8.31
C PHE A 52 -8.43 9.75 8.61
N GLN A 53 -7.13 9.82 8.96
CA GLN A 53 -6.48 11.09 9.27
C GLN A 53 -5.84 11.75 8.04
N THR A 54 -5.36 10.92 7.12
CA THR A 54 -4.72 11.32 5.88
C THR A 54 -5.61 10.96 4.71
N LEU A 55 -5.88 11.92 3.85
CA LEU A 55 -6.59 11.72 2.58
C LEU A 55 -5.58 11.85 1.45
N LYS A 56 -5.50 10.84 0.59
CA LYS A 56 -4.74 10.88 -0.66
C LYS A 56 -5.67 11.38 -1.76
N LEU A 57 -5.29 12.41 -2.51
CA LEU A 57 -6.10 12.98 -3.57
C LEU A 57 -5.42 12.74 -4.92
N ASN A 58 -6.15 12.12 -5.83
CA ASN A 58 -5.70 12.05 -7.22
C ASN A 58 -5.93 13.42 -7.88
N VAL A 59 -4.88 13.95 -8.47
CA VAL A 59 -4.85 15.23 -9.20
C VAL A 59 -4.18 15.00 -10.55
N GLY A 60 -3.85 16.05 -11.31
CA GLY A 60 -3.04 15.90 -12.53
C GLY A 60 -3.83 15.99 -13.84
N LYS A 61 -5.17 16.08 -13.79
CA LYS A 61 -5.98 16.17 -15.01
C LYS A 61 -6.27 17.61 -15.43
N ASN A 62 -6.56 18.48 -14.47
CA ASN A 62 -6.77 19.90 -14.73
C ASN A 62 -6.47 20.70 -13.46
N LEU A 63 -5.38 21.47 -13.49
CA LEU A 63 -4.89 22.23 -12.34
C LEU A 63 -5.97 23.09 -11.68
N ASN A 64 -6.80 23.80 -12.45
CA ASN A 64 -7.84 24.65 -11.86
C ASN A 64 -8.91 23.82 -11.15
N SER A 65 -9.39 22.75 -11.78
CA SER A 65 -10.35 21.83 -11.15
C SER A 65 -9.78 21.16 -9.90
N ASP A 66 -8.50 20.77 -9.94
CA ASP A 66 -7.79 20.14 -8.81
C ASP A 66 -7.73 21.11 -7.61
N MET A 67 -7.48 22.40 -7.86
CA MET A 67 -7.50 23.44 -6.82
C MET A 67 -8.90 23.65 -6.21
N GLU A 68 -9.95 23.63 -7.03
CA GLU A 68 -11.33 23.76 -6.52
C GLU A 68 -11.74 22.58 -5.63
N VAL A 69 -11.30 21.36 -5.98
CA VAL A 69 -11.48 20.17 -5.13
C VAL A 69 -10.77 20.33 -3.79
N LEU A 70 -9.50 20.76 -3.80
CA LEU A 70 -8.72 20.94 -2.58
C LEU A 70 -9.30 22.05 -1.68
N LYS A 71 -9.77 23.16 -2.26
CA LYS A 71 -10.48 24.22 -1.52
C LYS A 71 -11.74 23.69 -0.85
N ALA A 72 -12.56 22.93 -1.59
CA ALA A 72 -13.81 22.39 -1.07
C ALA A 72 -13.59 21.45 0.14
N ILE A 73 -12.58 20.58 0.08
CA ILE A 73 -12.26 19.68 1.21
C ILE A 73 -11.69 20.48 2.38
N ARG A 74 -10.71 21.38 2.14
CA ARG A 74 -10.05 22.14 3.22
C ARG A 74 -11.03 23.02 3.99
N LEU A 75 -12.06 23.56 3.33
CA LEU A 75 -13.11 24.37 3.97
C LEU A 75 -13.87 23.59 5.06
N VAL A 76 -14.13 22.30 4.83
CA VAL A 76 -14.92 21.45 5.74
C VAL A 76 -14.02 20.66 6.70
N HIS A 77 -12.79 20.35 6.29
CA HIS A 77 -11.81 19.58 7.05
C HIS A 77 -10.46 20.30 7.17
N PRO A 78 -10.39 21.37 7.99
CA PRO A 78 -9.21 22.23 8.11
C PRO A 78 -7.98 21.51 8.69
N ASP A 79 -8.16 20.41 9.42
CA ASP A 79 -7.08 19.69 10.10
C ASP A 79 -6.59 18.46 9.33
N CYS A 80 -7.17 18.17 8.15
CA CYS A 80 -6.81 16.96 7.41
C CYS A 80 -5.41 17.06 6.79
N SER A 81 -4.64 15.98 6.89
CA SER A 81 -3.41 15.82 6.13
C SER A 81 -3.72 15.36 4.70
N PHE A 82 -3.00 15.91 3.72
CA PHE A 82 -3.17 15.55 2.32
C PHE A 82 -1.90 14.94 1.73
N ILE A 83 -2.08 13.84 1.01
CA ILE A 83 -1.14 13.37 -0.01
C ILE A 83 -1.74 13.74 -1.36
N LEU A 84 -0.94 14.29 -2.26
CA LEU A 84 -1.37 14.55 -3.63
C LEU A 84 -0.68 13.55 -4.55
N ASP A 85 -1.42 12.85 -5.39
CA ASP A 85 -0.87 11.94 -6.39
C ASP A 85 -1.30 12.41 -7.78
N ALA A 86 -0.33 12.87 -8.57
CA ALA A 86 -0.61 13.38 -9.91
C ALA A 86 -0.61 12.29 -10.98
N ASN A 87 -0.15 11.07 -10.65
CA ASN A 87 0.01 9.96 -11.60
C ASN A 87 0.56 10.42 -12.97
N GLU A 88 1.72 11.09 -12.96
CA GLU A 88 2.41 11.60 -14.15
C GLU A 88 1.71 12.77 -14.88
N GLY A 89 0.68 13.36 -14.27
CA GLY A 89 -0.26 14.26 -14.96
C GLY A 89 0.23 15.69 -15.23
N TYR A 90 1.29 16.15 -14.56
CA TYR A 90 1.78 17.51 -14.73
C TYR A 90 3.13 17.57 -15.46
N THR A 91 3.37 18.69 -16.12
CA THR A 91 4.75 19.13 -16.39
C THR A 91 5.39 19.66 -15.10
N SER A 92 6.72 19.72 -15.04
CA SER A 92 7.43 20.27 -13.87
C SER A 92 6.96 21.69 -13.50
N LYS A 93 6.72 22.55 -14.49
CA LYS A 93 6.17 23.90 -14.31
C LYS A 93 4.78 23.89 -13.67
N GLN A 94 3.87 23.05 -14.16
CA GLN A 94 2.53 22.93 -13.59
C GLN A 94 2.56 22.34 -12.18
N ALA A 95 3.43 21.36 -11.91
CA ALA A 95 3.59 20.80 -10.58
C ALA A 95 4.09 21.84 -9.56
N ILE A 96 5.02 22.72 -9.95
CA ILE A 96 5.45 23.85 -9.11
C ILE A 96 4.32 24.86 -8.93
N GLU A 97 3.55 25.17 -9.98
CA GLU A 97 2.39 26.06 -9.89
C GLU A 97 1.31 25.51 -8.94
N VAL A 98 1.10 24.19 -8.91
CA VAL A 98 0.21 23.54 -7.92
C VAL A 98 0.67 23.86 -6.50
N LEU A 99 1.98 23.72 -6.22
CA LEU A 99 2.52 24.01 -4.90
C LEU A 99 2.43 25.51 -4.54
N ASP A 100 2.68 26.40 -5.52
CA ASP A 100 2.53 27.85 -5.34
C ASP A 100 1.09 28.18 -4.89
N ARG A 101 0.08 27.65 -5.60
CA ARG A 101 -1.35 27.90 -5.29
C ARG A 101 -1.80 27.27 -3.98
N LEU A 102 -1.30 26.09 -3.64
CA LEU A 102 -1.60 25.45 -2.36
C LEU A 102 -1.03 26.26 -1.19
N ASN A 103 0.18 26.78 -1.34
CA ASN A 103 0.78 27.65 -0.35
C ASN A 103 -0.01 28.96 -0.18
N GLU A 104 -0.50 29.57 -1.25
CA GLU A 104 -1.42 30.73 -1.19
C GLU A 104 -2.72 30.42 -0.44
N MET A 105 -3.21 29.19 -0.54
CA MET A 105 -4.38 28.69 0.19
C MET A 105 -4.08 28.29 1.64
N GLY A 106 -2.83 28.38 2.10
CA GLY A 106 -2.41 27.90 3.42
C GLY A 106 -2.48 26.38 3.56
N VAL A 107 -2.39 25.64 2.45
CA VAL A 107 -2.42 24.18 2.40
C VAL A 107 -1.02 23.65 2.12
N THR A 108 -0.50 22.83 3.02
CA THR A 108 0.77 22.11 2.81
C THR A 108 0.50 20.61 2.78
N PRO A 109 0.59 19.96 1.61
CA PRO A 109 0.49 18.50 1.54
C PRO A 109 1.70 17.86 2.23
N VAL A 110 1.49 16.71 2.88
CA VAL A 110 2.57 15.97 3.54
C VAL A 110 3.45 15.22 2.53
N LEU A 111 2.91 14.95 1.33
CA LEU A 111 3.60 14.28 0.25
C LEU A 111 2.99 14.66 -1.10
N PHE A 112 3.84 14.86 -2.11
CA PHE A 112 3.45 15.01 -3.52
C PHE A 112 4.04 13.86 -4.35
N GLU A 113 3.19 12.93 -4.76
CA GLU A 113 3.53 11.69 -5.45
C GLU A 113 3.48 11.84 -6.97
N GLN A 114 4.53 11.33 -7.61
CA GLN A 114 4.78 11.29 -9.05
C GLN A 114 4.19 12.49 -9.81
N PRO A 115 4.68 13.72 -9.54
CA PRO A 115 4.13 14.94 -10.13
C PRO A 115 4.25 14.96 -11.66
N VAL A 116 5.34 14.40 -12.19
CA VAL A 116 5.71 14.45 -13.61
C VAL A 116 5.82 13.06 -14.21
N HIS A 117 5.87 13.00 -15.55
CA HIS A 117 6.07 11.76 -16.30
C HIS A 117 7.28 10.97 -15.82
N ARG A 118 7.16 9.64 -15.77
CA ARG A 118 8.16 8.73 -15.17
C ARG A 118 9.56 8.86 -15.75
N ASP A 119 9.63 9.19 -17.03
CA ASP A 119 10.87 9.33 -17.81
C ASP A 119 11.44 10.77 -17.76
N ASP A 120 10.72 11.72 -17.16
CA ASP A 120 11.15 13.10 -16.96
C ASP A 120 11.96 13.25 -15.64
N TRP A 121 13.16 12.67 -15.63
CA TRP A 121 14.05 12.68 -14.47
C TRP A 121 14.49 14.08 -14.04
N GLU A 122 14.68 14.98 -15.00
CA GLU A 122 15.04 16.38 -14.74
C GLU A 122 13.84 17.12 -14.13
N GLY A 123 12.65 16.97 -14.71
CA GLY A 123 11.43 17.53 -14.15
C GLY A 123 11.13 17.02 -12.74
N LEU A 124 11.37 15.74 -12.46
CA LEU A 124 11.18 15.17 -11.12
C LEU A 124 12.13 15.81 -10.12
N ARG A 125 13.41 16.00 -10.50
CA ARG A 125 14.40 16.70 -9.68
C ARG A 125 14.00 18.15 -9.42
N ASP A 126 13.63 18.89 -10.46
CA ASP A 126 13.26 20.30 -10.35
C ASP A 126 12.07 20.49 -9.40
N VAL A 127 11.05 19.65 -9.52
CA VAL A 127 9.89 19.68 -8.62
C VAL A 127 10.31 19.31 -7.19
N SER A 128 11.13 18.28 -7.00
CA SER A 128 11.63 17.89 -5.67
C SER A 128 12.38 19.04 -4.99
N VAL A 129 13.33 19.68 -5.68
CA VAL A 129 14.09 20.82 -5.12
C VAL A 129 13.14 21.95 -4.75
N ALA A 130 12.27 22.37 -5.67
CA ALA A 130 11.33 23.45 -5.43
C ALA A 130 10.35 23.14 -4.27
N ALA A 131 9.80 21.92 -4.22
CA ALA A 131 8.87 21.47 -3.20
C ALA A 131 9.49 21.52 -1.80
N MET A 132 10.72 21.02 -1.65
CA MET A 132 11.39 20.97 -0.36
C MET A 132 11.88 22.34 0.09
N GLU A 133 12.55 23.10 -0.78
CA GLU A 133 13.17 24.37 -0.41
C GLU A 133 12.15 25.47 -0.15
N ARG A 134 11.09 25.54 -0.97
CA ARG A 134 10.09 26.62 -0.90
C ARG A 134 8.91 26.27 0.00
N TYR A 135 8.51 25.00 0.04
CA TYR A 135 7.23 24.58 0.66
C TYR A 135 7.37 23.55 1.77
N ARG A 136 8.56 22.98 1.99
CA ARG A 136 8.77 21.86 2.94
C ARG A 136 7.88 20.64 2.63
N VAL A 137 7.60 20.42 1.36
CA VAL A 137 6.81 19.29 0.86
C VAL A 137 7.74 18.21 0.33
N ALA A 138 7.57 16.98 0.82
CA ALA A 138 8.28 15.83 0.29
C ALA A 138 7.68 15.40 -1.06
N VAL A 139 8.52 14.82 -1.93
CA VAL A 139 8.12 14.32 -3.24
C VAL A 139 8.40 12.82 -3.30
N ALA A 140 7.40 12.04 -3.72
CA ALA A 140 7.54 10.60 -3.92
C ALA A 140 7.71 10.25 -5.40
N ALA A 141 8.63 9.32 -5.67
CA ALA A 141 8.73 8.64 -6.96
C ALA A 141 7.93 7.33 -6.90
N ASP A 142 6.96 7.16 -7.80
CA ASP A 142 6.20 5.92 -7.99
C ASP A 142 6.51 5.30 -9.35
N GLU A 143 5.90 5.78 -10.44
CA GLU A 143 6.11 5.25 -11.79
C GLU A 143 7.57 5.37 -12.26
N SER A 144 8.32 6.37 -11.77
CA SER A 144 9.76 6.50 -12.00
C SER A 144 10.57 5.38 -11.32
N CYS A 145 10.05 4.67 -10.31
CA CYS A 145 10.78 3.62 -9.60
C CYS A 145 10.14 2.24 -9.81
N ARG A 146 10.66 1.46 -10.78
CA ARG A 146 10.16 0.11 -11.10
C ARG A 146 11.17 -1.00 -10.84
N SER A 147 12.41 -0.66 -10.52
CA SER A 147 13.52 -1.59 -10.30
C SER A 147 14.56 -1.04 -9.33
N LEU A 148 15.49 -1.90 -8.90
CA LEU A 148 16.66 -1.45 -8.13
C LEU A 148 17.50 -0.42 -8.88
N LEU A 149 17.64 -0.56 -10.20
CA LEU A 149 18.38 0.39 -11.03
C LEU A 149 17.73 1.78 -11.00
N ASP A 150 16.40 1.84 -11.05
CA ASP A 150 15.68 3.11 -10.98
C ASP A 150 15.79 3.74 -9.58
N ALA A 151 15.67 2.93 -8.52
CA ALA A 151 15.89 3.38 -7.16
C ALA A 151 17.31 3.95 -6.98
N GLN A 152 18.32 3.29 -7.54
CA GLN A 152 19.70 3.79 -7.53
C GLN A 152 19.81 5.13 -8.28
N LYS A 153 19.16 5.30 -9.44
CA LYS A 153 19.15 6.61 -10.13
C LYS A 153 18.54 7.70 -9.25
N ILE A 154 17.42 7.42 -8.60
CA ILE A 154 16.74 8.36 -7.70
C ILE A 154 17.65 8.76 -6.53
N ILE A 155 18.29 7.77 -5.89
CA ILE A 155 19.21 7.97 -4.76
C ILE A 155 20.42 8.81 -5.18
N HIS A 156 21.16 8.39 -6.21
CA HIS A 156 22.39 9.09 -6.60
C HIS A 156 22.12 10.49 -7.16
N GLY A 157 20.97 10.68 -7.83
CA GLY A 157 20.57 11.95 -8.40
C GLY A 157 19.87 12.89 -7.42
N ASN A 158 19.52 12.43 -6.20
CA ASN A 158 18.63 13.12 -5.27
C ASN A 158 17.32 13.57 -5.95
N LEU A 159 16.71 12.68 -6.73
CA LEU A 159 15.59 13.03 -7.61
C LEU A 159 14.25 13.11 -6.86
N ALA A 160 14.11 12.40 -5.74
CA ALA A 160 12.91 12.39 -4.90
C ALA A 160 13.28 12.13 -3.44
N HIS A 161 12.36 12.45 -2.53
CA HIS A 161 12.55 12.30 -1.08
C HIS A 161 12.00 10.97 -0.55
N VAL A 162 11.04 10.41 -1.28
CA VAL A 162 10.31 9.19 -0.92
C VAL A 162 10.27 8.26 -2.14
N ILE A 163 10.36 6.95 -1.92
CA ILE A 163 10.10 5.94 -2.96
C ILE A 163 8.82 5.17 -2.60
N ASN A 164 7.85 5.12 -3.54
CA ASN A 164 6.66 4.29 -3.40
C ASN A 164 6.91 2.85 -3.88
N ILE A 165 6.90 1.92 -2.93
CA ILE A 165 7.09 0.50 -3.15
C ILE A 165 5.75 -0.15 -3.46
N LYS A 166 5.58 -0.64 -4.70
CA LYS A 166 4.46 -1.48 -5.10
C LYS A 166 4.96 -2.84 -5.53
N LEU A 167 4.49 -3.90 -4.87
CA LEU A 167 4.92 -5.27 -5.15
C LEU A 167 4.56 -5.71 -6.58
N ALA A 168 3.49 -5.14 -7.16
CA ALA A 168 3.10 -5.38 -8.54
C ALA A 168 4.13 -4.89 -9.59
N LYS A 169 4.97 -3.89 -9.25
CA LYS A 169 6.00 -3.34 -10.16
C LYS A 169 7.26 -4.21 -10.21
N MET A 170 7.70 -4.70 -9.06
CA MET A 170 9.06 -5.24 -8.86
C MET A 170 9.11 -6.60 -8.16
N GLY A 171 7.97 -7.19 -7.82
CA GLY A 171 7.91 -8.41 -7.02
C GLY A 171 8.40 -8.20 -5.58
N VAL A 172 8.37 -9.27 -4.78
CA VAL A 172 8.75 -9.17 -3.35
C VAL A 172 10.27 -9.01 -3.18
N LEU A 173 11.07 -9.77 -3.95
CA LEU A 173 12.54 -9.69 -3.85
C LEU A 173 13.07 -8.34 -4.32
N GLY A 174 12.63 -7.87 -5.49
CA GLY A 174 13.01 -6.54 -5.98
C GLY A 174 12.57 -5.42 -5.04
N ALA A 175 11.39 -5.54 -4.42
CA ALA A 175 10.96 -4.59 -3.40
C ALA A 175 11.89 -4.58 -2.18
N LEU A 176 12.31 -5.74 -1.69
CA LEU A 176 13.25 -5.84 -0.56
C LEU A 176 14.62 -5.24 -0.90
N GLU A 177 15.11 -5.43 -2.12
CA GLU A 177 16.36 -4.81 -2.60
C GLU A 177 16.25 -3.27 -2.65
N VAL A 178 15.14 -2.75 -3.18
CA VAL A 178 14.89 -1.30 -3.22
C VAL A 178 14.75 -0.72 -1.81
N ILE A 179 14.02 -1.40 -0.92
CA ILE A 179 13.86 -0.99 0.47
C ILE A 179 15.22 -0.92 1.17
N ASP A 180 16.08 -1.93 1.00
CA ASP A 180 17.42 -1.95 1.59
C ASP A 180 18.28 -0.79 1.08
N ALA A 181 18.30 -0.56 -0.24
CA ALA A 181 19.04 0.54 -0.85
C ALA A 181 18.55 1.92 -0.38
N ALA A 182 17.23 2.13 -0.35
CA ALA A 182 16.62 3.39 0.10
C ALA A 182 16.93 3.68 1.58
N ARG A 183 16.80 2.67 2.45
CA ARG A 183 17.10 2.80 3.88
C ARG A 183 18.56 3.17 4.13
N LYS A 184 19.50 2.52 3.43
CA LYS A 184 20.94 2.83 3.52
C LYS A 184 21.25 4.25 3.06
N ALA A 185 20.49 4.77 2.10
CA ALA A 185 20.62 6.13 1.59
C ALA A 185 19.85 7.18 2.41
N GLY A 186 19.07 6.79 3.41
CA GLY A 186 18.22 7.71 4.18
C GLY A 186 17.01 8.25 3.40
N ILE A 187 16.63 7.60 2.30
CA ILE A 187 15.41 7.92 1.54
C ILE A 187 14.20 7.31 2.26
N ALA A 188 13.16 8.12 2.47
CA ALA A 188 11.95 7.66 3.11
C ALA A 188 11.15 6.71 2.19
N LEU A 189 10.33 5.86 2.80
CA LEU A 189 9.59 4.83 2.08
C LEU A 189 8.08 5.03 2.22
N MET A 190 7.40 4.85 1.10
CA MET A 190 5.97 4.64 1.03
C MET A 190 5.72 3.21 0.56
N ILE A 191 4.66 2.56 1.06
CA ILE A 191 4.18 1.31 0.48
C ILE A 191 2.79 1.54 -0.09
N GLY A 192 2.62 1.11 -1.34
CA GLY A 192 1.38 1.24 -2.08
C GLY A 192 0.99 -0.06 -2.77
N GLY A 193 -0.14 -0.02 -3.44
CA GLY A 193 -0.59 -1.08 -4.35
C GLY A 193 -1.00 -0.54 -5.71
N MET A 194 -1.31 -1.47 -6.61
CA MET A 194 -2.27 -1.18 -7.68
C MET A 194 -3.68 -1.33 -7.10
N VAL A 195 -4.74 -1.23 -7.92
CA VAL A 195 -6.08 -1.56 -7.46
C VAL A 195 -6.21 -3.09 -7.28
N GLU A 196 -5.88 -3.52 -6.06
CA GLU A 196 -5.63 -4.91 -5.68
C GLU A 196 -6.61 -5.41 -4.62
N THR A 197 -6.80 -6.73 -4.56
CA THR A 197 -7.61 -7.39 -3.54
C THR A 197 -6.85 -7.51 -2.20
N ARG A 198 -7.56 -7.92 -1.14
CA ARG A 198 -6.94 -8.18 0.19
C ARG A 198 -5.80 -9.19 0.17
N ILE A 199 -5.66 -10.02 -0.87
CA ILE A 199 -4.54 -10.96 -0.98
C ILE A 199 -3.21 -10.20 -1.13
N ALA A 200 -3.08 -9.39 -2.18
CA ALA A 200 -1.87 -8.64 -2.45
C ALA A 200 -1.69 -7.51 -1.43
N MET A 201 -2.79 -6.79 -1.15
CA MET A 201 -2.74 -5.66 -0.21
C MET A 201 -2.39 -6.11 1.21
N GLY A 202 -2.94 -7.25 1.64
CA GLY A 202 -2.60 -7.82 2.92
C GLY A 202 -1.16 -8.32 2.99
N PHE A 203 -0.56 -8.78 1.88
CA PHE A 203 0.85 -9.15 1.85
C PHE A 203 1.74 -7.91 2.02
N ALA A 204 1.43 -6.82 1.30
CA ALA A 204 2.10 -5.54 1.46
C ALA A 204 1.97 -5.01 2.91
N GLY A 205 0.78 -5.10 3.51
CA GLY A 205 0.57 -4.74 4.92
C GLY A 205 1.44 -5.54 5.90
N HIS A 206 1.58 -6.86 5.70
CA HIS A 206 2.50 -7.66 6.52
C HIS A 206 3.97 -7.28 6.33
N LEU A 207 4.39 -6.98 5.10
CA LEU A 207 5.75 -6.51 4.81
C LEU A 207 6.03 -5.20 5.53
N ALA A 208 5.11 -4.24 5.43
CA ALA A 208 5.23 -2.94 6.06
C ALA A 208 5.25 -3.01 7.60
N ALA A 209 4.31 -3.76 8.18
CA ALA A 209 4.23 -3.98 9.62
C ALA A 209 5.49 -4.70 10.15
N GLY A 210 5.96 -5.72 9.41
CA GLY A 210 7.12 -6.52 9.82
C GLY A 210 8.43 -5.75 9.77
N LEU A 211 8.66 -4.96 8.72
CA LEU A 211 9.89 -4.18 8.56
C LEU A 211 9.90 -2.88 9.38
N GLY A 212 8.74 -2.27 9.59
CA GLY A 212 8.59 -1.06 10.42
C GLY A 212 9.34 0.18 9.90
N CYS A 213 9.65 0.24 8.61
CA CYS A 213 10.50 1.28 8.00
C CYS A 213 9.78 2.21 7.00
N PHE A 214 8.45 2.21 7.00
CA PHE A 214 7.63 3.00 6.06
C PHE A 214 7.06 4.23 6.76
N SER A 215 7.27 5.39 6.15
CA SER A 215 6.74 6.68 6.61
C SER A 215 5.31 6.93 6.11
N PHE A 216 4.93 6.30 5.00
CA PHE A 216 3.62 6.43 4.36
C PHE A 216 3.09 5.05 3.98
N ILE A 217 1.78 4.83 4.16
CA ILE A 217 1.10 3.56 3.89
C ILE A 217 -0.18 3.87 3.11
N ASP A 218 -0.26 3.38 1.87
CA ASP A 218 -1.38 3.53 0.93
C ASP A 218 -1.88 2.14 0.54
N LEU A 219 -2.68 1.54 1.42
CA LEU A 219 -3.16 0.16 1.32
C LEU A 219 -4.69 0.08 1.37
N ASP A 220 -5.36 1.00 0.67
CA ASP A 220 -6.79 1.27 0.78
C ASP A 220 -7.66 0.52 -0.25
N THR A 221 -7.07 0.03 -1.34
CA THR A 221 -7.83 -0.40 -2.53
C THR A 221 -8.87 -1.50 -2.30
N PRO A 222 -8.72 -2.44 -1.34
CA PRO A 222 -9.79 -3.38 -1.03
C PRO A 222 -11.10 -2.71 -0.57
N LEU A 223 -11.03 -1.49 -0.02
CA LEU A 223 -12.21 -0.70 0.37
C LEU A 223 -12.96 -0.11 -0.84
N LEU A 224 -12.33 -0.12 -2.02
CA LEU A 224 -12.90 0.38 -3.27
C LEU A 224 -13.60 -0.72 -4.10
N LEU A 225 -13.38 -1.99 -3.76
CA LEU A 225 -13.98 -3.12 -4.47
C LEU A 225 -15.44 -3.30 -4.07
N SER A 226 -16.27 -3.74 -5.02
CA SER A 226 -17.71 -3.98 -4.77
C SER A 226 -17.97 -5.20 -3.87
N GLU A 227 -17.04 -6.14 -3.84
CA GLU A 227 -17.07 -7.35 -3.03
C GLU A 227 -15.66 -7.77 -2.60
N ASP A 228 -15.60 -8.59 -1.56
CA ASP A 228 -14.36 -9.10 -0.99
C ASP A 228 -14.31 -10.63 -1.05
N PRO A 229 -13.55 -11.21 -2.00
CA PRO A 229 -13.54 -12.65 -2.24
C PRO A 229 -12.60 -13.40 -1.28
N VAL A 230 -11.93 -12.69 -0.37
CA VAL A 230 -10.91 -13.28 0.51
C VAL A 230 -11.55 -13.64 1.85
N TYR A 231 -11.33 -14.86 2.32
CA TYR A 231 -11.67 -15.26 3.69
C TYR A 231 -10.41 -15.23 4.56
N GLY A 232 -10.53 -14.71 5.78
CA GLY A 232 -9.40 -14.51 6.68
C GLY A 232 -8.51 -13.31 6.30
N GLY A 233 -7.24 -13.36 6.67
CA GLY A 233 -6.29 -12.27 6.43
C GLY A 233 -6.34 -11.18 7.50
N TYR A 234 -6.07 -9.94 7.09
CA TYR A 234 -6.06 -8.81 8.00
C TYR A 234 -7.46 -8.25 8.21
N GLU A 235 -7.66 -7.63 9.37
CA GLU A 235 -8.91 -6.94 9.72
C GLU A 235 -8.70 -5.42 9.66
N ALA A 236 -9.64 -4.72 9.02
CA ALA A 236 -9.69 -3.25 9.03
C ALA A 236 -10.61 -2.79 10.16
N VAL A 237 -10.16 -1.84 10.99
CA VAL A 237 -10.91 -1.32 12.15
C VAL A 237 -11.06 0.20 12.03
N ALA A 238 -12.30 0.69 12.15
CA ALA A 238 -12.71 2.07 11.81
C ALA A 238 -12.53 3.12 12.93
N THR A 239 -12.10 2.73 14.12
CA THR A 239 -11.78 3.68 15.19
C THR A 239 -10.29 3.60 15.41
N CYS A 240 -9.57 4.70 15.12
CA CYS A 240 -8.18 4.95 15.49
C CYS A 240 -7.50 3.70 16.08
N GLU A 241 -6.93 2.83 15.21
CA GLU A 241 -5.93 1.79 15.50
C GLU A 241 -6.15 0.46 14.75
N ARG A 242 -5.02 -0.02 14.22
CA ARG A 242 -4.64 -1.43 14.09
C ARG A 242 -5.33 -2.25 12.99
N VAL A 243 -4.62 -2.38 11.87
CA VAL A 243 -4.70 -3.59 11.04
C VAL A 243 -4.14 -4.76 11.86
N SER A 244 -4.98 -5.61 12.46
CA SER A 244 -4.47 -6.78 13.18
C SER A 244 -4.24 -7.93 12.21
N ALA A 245 -2.98 -8.32 12.05
CA ALA A 245 -2.60 -9.48 11.26
C ALA A 245 -2.91 -10.77 12.04
N SER A 246 -4.13 -11.30 11.92
CA SER A 246 -4.48 -12.61 12.45
C SER A 246 -3.83 -13.73 11.61
N SER A 247 -3.45 -14.84 12.24
CA SER A 247 -2.82 -16.01 11.59
C SER A 247 -3.84 -16.92 10.89
N VAL A 248 -4.97 -16.38 10.43
CA VAL A 248 -6.03 -17.18 9.83
C VAL A 248 -5.70 -17.44 8.36
N SER A 249 -5.56 -18.73 8.03
CA SER A 249 -5.33 -19.23 6.67
C SER A 249 -6.25 -18.52 5.67
N ARG A 250 -5.65 -17.78 4.73
CA ARG A 250 -6.40 -17.09 3.68
C ARG A 250 -6.95 -18.13 2.70
N THR A 251 -8.23 -18.03 2.34
CA THR A 251 -8.84 -18.91 1.33
C THR A 251 -9.75 -18.08 0.42
N ILE A 252 -9.87 -18.45 -0.85
CA ILE A 252 -10.72 -17.74 -1.84
C ILE A 252 -12.12 -18.38 -1.94
N ILE A 253 -12.29 -19.62 -1.47
CA ILE A 253 -13.55 -20.36 -1.49
C ILE A 253 -13.93 -20.74 -0.05
N PRO A 254 -15.19 -20.61 0.37
CA PRO A 254 -15.60 -21.05 1.71
C PRO A 254 -15.33 -22.55 1.87
N PRO A 255 -14.83 -23.02 3.04
CA PRO A 255 -14.90 -24.43 3.36
C PRO A 255 -16.38 -24.87 3.37
N ALA A 256 -16.68 -26.05 2.84
CA ALA A 256 -18.04 -26.57 2.74
C ALA A 256 -18.78 -26.46 4.10
N ARG A 257 -20.01 -25.94 4.07
CA ARG A 257 -20.87 -25.71 5.26
C ARG A 257 -20.99 -26.98 6.11
N ALA A 258 -20.42 -26.95 7.32
CA ALA A 258 -20.83 -27.84 8.39
C ALA A 258 -22.17 -27.35 8.99
N PRO A 259 -23.08 -28.24 9.44
CA PRO A 259 -24.40 -27.84 9.91
C PRO A 259 -24.34 -27.08 11.24
N ALA A 260 -25.24 -26.12 11.38
CA ALA A 260 -25.34 -25.19 12.51
C ALA A 260 -25.60 -25.90 13.85
N ARG A 261 -24.84 -25.53 14.89
CA ARG A 261 -25.21 -25.75 16.30
C ARG A 261 -25.44 -24.40 16.98
N GLN A 262 -26.57 -24.30 17.67
CA GLN A 262 -26.99 -23.16 18.48
C GLN A 262 -26.10 -22.98 19.74
N PRO A 263 -26.11 -21.79 20.35
CA PRO A 263 -25.09 -21.38 21.32
C PRO A 263 -25.46 -21.79 22.73
N ASN A 264 -24.46 -22.22 23.51
CA ASN A 264 -24.56 -22.19 24.97
C ASN A 264 -23.21 -21.80 25.58
N ARG A 265 -23.23 -20.64 26.23
CA ARG A 265 -22.43 -20.14 27.36
C ARG A 265 -20.90 -20.37 27.37
N SER A 266 -20.20 -19.25 27.56
CA SER A 266 -18.76 -19.08 27.75
C SER A 266 -18.09 -20.15 28.62
N PRO A 267 -16.85 -20.53 28.27
CA PRO A 267 -15.75 -20.01 29.09
C PRO A 267 -14.61 -19.39 28.25
N THR A 268 -13.95 -18.44 28.89
CA THR A 268 -12.79 -17.69 28.42
C THR A 268 -11.66 -18.63 28.00
N LEU A 269 -11.30 -18.63 26.71
CA LEU A 269 -10.09 -19.29 26.20
C LEU A 269 -8.98 -18.24 26.08
N ARG A 270 -8.11 -18.19 27.08
CA ARG A 270 -6.86 -17.43 27.03
C ARG A 270 -5.80 -18.35 26.41
N ALA A 271 -5.30 -18.01 25.22
CA ALA A 271 -4.16 -18.72 24.64
C ALA A 271 -2.94 -18.57 25.57
N PRO A 272 -2.09 -19.60 25.73
CA PRO A 272 -0.87 -19.48 26.52
C PRO A 272 0.03 -18.40 25.91
N THR A 273 0.52 -17.52 26.76
CA THR A 273 1.52 -16.50 26.39
C THR A 273 2.79 -17.24 25.98
N PRO A 274 3.34 -17.02 24.77
CA PRO A 274 4.59 -17.67 24.40
C PRO A 274 5.71 -17.16 25.31
N PRO A 275 6.73 -18.00 25.61
CA PRO A 275 7.88 -17.56 26.39
C PRO A 275 8.60 -16.40 25.69
N PRO A 276 9.27 -15.52 26.45
CA PRO A 276 10.06 -14.45 25.86
C PRO A 276 11.16 -15.05 24.95
N PRO A 277 11.50 -14.40 23.83
CA PRO A 277 12.50 -14.90 22.93
C PRO A 277 13.86 -15.03 23.64
N THR A 278 14.49 -16.19 23.50
CA THR A 278 15.91 -16.38 23.81
C THR A 278 16.74 -15.58 22.79
N PRO A 279 17.70 -14.75 23.23
CA PRO A 279 18.50 -13.97 22.31
C PRO A 279 19.69 -14.81 21.83
N THR A 280 19.56 -15.52 20.70
CA THR A 280 20.69 -15.99 19.84
C THR A 280 20.20 -16.73 18.58
N GLU A 281 19.24 -16.18 17.84
CA GLU A 281 18.93 -16.63 16.47
C GLU A 281 18.92 -15.40 15.58
N PRO A 282 19.49 -15.44 14.36
CA PRO A 282 19.57 -14.28 13.49
C PRO A 282 18.15 -13.84 13.07
N SER A 283 17.60 -12.86 13.79
CA SER A 283 16.37 -12.19 13.40
C SER A 283 16.70 -11.09 12.40
N GLY A 284 16.27 -11.24 11.14
CA GLY A 284 16.45 -10.23 10.10
C GLY A 284 16.63 -10.80 8.70
N PHE A 285 16.57 -9.92 7.69
CA PHE A 285 16.63 -10.26 6.26
C PHE A 285 17.88 -11.05 5.83
N ASP A 286 19.00 -10.95 6.56
CA ASP A 286 20.19 -11.74 6.22
C ASP A 286 19.97 -13.25 6.43
N ALA A 287 19.10 -13.67 7.36
CA ALA A 287 18.69 -15.07 7.49
C ALA A 287 17.75 -15.55 6.37
N LEU A 288 17.08 -14.63 5.66
CA LEU A 288 16.27 -14.92 4.47
C LEU A 288 17.12 -15.04 3.19
N LYS A 289 18.39 -14.62 3.23
CA LYS A 289 19.36 -14.76 2.13
C LYS A 289 20.10 -16.10 2.17
N ASP A 290 20.07 -16.80 3.29
CA ASP A 290 20.53 -18.18 3.34
C ASP A 290 19.69 -19.00 2.35
N THR A 291 20.35 -19.80 1.53
CA THR A 291 19.67 -20.60 0.52
C THR A 291 18.80 -21.64 1.21
N PHE A 292 17.49 -21.38 1.29
CA PHE A 292 16.52 -22.38 1.68
C PHE A 292 15.79 -22.89 0.44
N SER A 293 15.74 -24.21 0.27
CA SER A 293 15.02 -24.85 -0.82
C SER A 293 13.59 -25.15 -0.40
N VAL A 294 12.65 -24.99 -1.33
CA VAL A 294 11.23 -25.27 -1.11
C VAL A 294 10.71 -26.13 -2.24
N ASP A 295 10.20 -27.31 -1.91
CA ASP A 295 9.61 -28.23 -2.88
C ASP A 295 8.14 -27.89 -3.11
N VAL A 296 7.83 -27.29 -4.26
CA VAL A 296 6.46 -26.97 -4.68
C VAL A 296 5.80 -28.20 -5.30
N ALA A 297 4.72 -28.68 -4.70
CA ALA A 297 3.94 -29.81 -5.19
C ALA A 297 2.93 -29.39 -6.27
N ALA A 298 2.31 -28.22 -6.11
CA ALA A 298 1.35 -27.68 -7.07
C ALA A 298 1.31 -26.15 -7.06
N ALA A 299 0.98 -25.57 -8.21
CA ALA A 299 0.68 -24.15 -8.35
C ALA A 299 -0.53 -23.95 -9.26
N GLU A 300 -1.46 -23.11 -8.83
CA GLU A 300 -2.67 -22.78 -9.58
C GLU A 300 -2.83 -21.26 -9.66
N ALA A 301 -3.17 -20.74 -10.83
CA ALA A 301 -3.53 -19.35 -11.03
C ALA A 301 -5.01 -19.25 -11.43
N ARG A 302 -5.72 -18.27 -10.86
CA ARG A 302 -7.13 -18.01 -11.16
C ARG A 302 -7.32 -16.52 -11.43
N PRO A 303 -8.00 -16.15 -12.53
CA PRO A 303 -8.50 -14.79 -12.69
C PRO A 303 -9.37 -14.41 -11.49
N LEU A 304 -9.21 -13.17 -11.05
CA LEU A 304 -9.97 -12.57 -9.97
C LEU A 304 -10.38 -11.17 -10.44
N ASP A 305 -11.10 -11.12 -11.55
CA ASP A 305 -11.64 -9.88 -12.09
C ASP A 305 -12.79 -9.40 -11.21
N MET A 306 -12.74 -8.14 -10.77
CA MET A 306 -13.67 -7.60 -9.78
C MET A 306 -14.23 -6.25 -10.24
N PRO A 307 -15.55 -6.01 -10.13
CA PRO A 307 -16.11 -4.69 -10.32
C PRO A 307 -15.72 -3.76 -9.17
N LEU A 308 -15.52 -2.48 -9.47
CA LEU A 308 -15.34 -1.46 -8.45
C LEU A 308 -16.71 -1.04 -7.88
N ALA A 309 -16.74 -0.63 -6.61
CA ALA A 309 -17.96 -0.12 -5.97
C ALA A 309 -18.45 1.19 -6.62
N ALA A 310 -17.52 1.96 -7.18
CA ALA A 310 -17.78 3.11 -8.03
C ALA A 310 -16.61 3.29 -9.01
N PRO A 311 -16.81 3.97 -10.16
CA PRO A 311 -15.72 4.27 -11.09
C PRO A 311 -14.57 5.02 -10.41
N PHE A 312 -13.34 4.56 -10.62
CA PHE A 312 -12.14 5.15 -10.04
C PHE A 312 -11.35 5.89 -11.12
N THR A 313 -11.19 7.20 -10.97
CA THR A 313 -10.51 8.05 -11.96
C THR A 313 -9.21 8.61 -11.40
N ILE A 314 -8.14 8.45 -12.18
CA ILE A 314 -6.82 9.05 -11.99
C ILE A 314 -6.51 9.99 -13.17
N ALA A 315 -5.37 10.69 -13.14
CA ALA A 315 -4.99 11.62 -14.21
C ALA A 315 -5.05 10.99 -15.61
N SER A 316 -4.51 9.78 -15.74
CA SER A 316 -4.30 9.09 -17.01
C SER A 316 -5.43 8.14 -17.42
N SER A 317 -6.33 7.74 -16.51
CA SER A 317 -7.35 6.74 -16.82
C SER A 317 -8.55 6.72 -15.87
N ARG A 318 -9.61 6.08 -16.31
CA ARG A 318 -10.80 5.74 -15.52
C ARG A 318 -10.97 4.22 -15.54
N LEU A 319 -11.22 3.64 -14.38
CA LEU A 319 -11.43 2.22 -14.18
C LEU A 319 -12.84 1.98 -13.64
N ASP A 320 -13.56 1.03 -14.24
CA ASP A 320 -14.86 0.56 -13.74
C ASP A 320 -14.77 -0.86 -13.16
N ALA A 321 -13.75 -1.62 -13.57
CA ALA A 321 -13.41 -2.95 -13.07
C ALA A 321 -11.90 -3.15 -13.11
N VAL A 322 -11.41 -4.14 -12.37
CA VAL A 322 -9.98 -4.46 -12.26
C VAL A 322 -9.72 -5.92 -12.52
N SER A 323 -8.64 -6.19 -13.24
CA SER A 323 -8.16 -7.54 -13.48
C SER A 323 -7.04 -7.91 -12.53
N ASN A 324 -7.37 -8.80 -11.60
CA ASN A 324 -6.41 -9.40 -10.68
C ASN A 324 -6.20 -10.88 -11.02
N VAL A 325 -5.07 -11.42 -10.60
CA VAL A 325 -4.82 -12.86 -10.58
C VAL A 325 -4.51 -13.28 -9.15
N ALA A 326 -5.17 -14.34 -8.71
CA ALA A 326 -4.81 -15.04 -7.49
C ALA A 326 -3.99 -16.29 -7.83
N VAL A 327 -2.89 -16.48 -7.12
CA VAL A 327 -2.01 -17.64 -7.25
C VAL A 327 -2.01 -18.41 -5.94
N ARG A 328 -2.36 -19.70 -6.01
CA ARG A 328 -2.22 -20.67 -4.92
C ARG A 328 -0.95 -21.48 -5.16
N VAL A 329 -0.14 -21.64 -4.12
CA VAL A 329 1.00 -22.56 -4.11
C VAL A 329 0.81 -23.56 -2.99
N GLU A 330 1.05 -24.83 -3.28
CA GLU A 330 1.07 -25.91 -2.30
C GLU A 330 2.47 -26.55 -2.27
N LEU A 331 3.03 -26.63 -1.08
CA LEU A 331 4.33 -27.24 -0.83
C LEU A 331 4.17 -28.75 -0.65
N SER A 332 5.23 -29.52 -0.86
CA SER A 332 5.26 -30.97 -0.62
C SER A 332 4.99 -31.35 0.84
N SER A 333 5.14 -30.40 1.78
CA SER A 333 4.73 -30.54 3.17
C SER A 333 3.21 -30.44 3.39
N GLY A 334 2.43 -30.13 2.35
CA GLY A 334 1.00 -29.84 2.40
C GLY A 334 0.66 -28.41 2.81
N ALA A 335 1.66 -27.56 3.09
CA ALA A 335 1.44 -26.16 3.42
C ALA A 335 1.01 -25.37 2.16
N VAL A 336 0.06 -24.46 2.34
CA VAL A 336 -0.54 -23.68 1.25
C VAL A 336 -0.26 -22.19 1.46
N GLY A 337 0.00 -21.47 0.38
CA GLY A 337 0.12 -20.01 0.41
C GLY A 337 -0.54 -19.35 -0.79
N TRP A 338 -0.89 -18.08 -0.59
CA TRP A 338 -1.59 -17.26 -1.59
C TRP A 338 -0.81 -16.01 -1.97
N GLY A 339 -0.90 -15.66 -3.25
CA GLY A 339 -0.39 -14.42 -3.80
C GLY A 339 -1.43 -13.77 -4.68
N GLY A 340 -1.44 -12.44 -4.70
CA GLY A 340 -2.29 -11.66 -5.58
C GLY A 340 -1.43 -10.70 -6.39
N ARG A 341 -1.94 -10.30 -7.55
CA ARG A 341 -1.37 -9.20 -8.33
C ARG A 341 -2.43 -8.63 -9.26
N ALA A 342 -2.57 -7.32 -9.29
CA ALA A 342 -3.29 -6.63 -10.37
C ALA A 342 -2.38 -6.47 -11.59
N GLN A 343 -2.98 -6.37 -12.79
CA GLN A 343 -2.22 -5.97 -13.97
C GLN A 343 -1.56 -4.60 -13.76
N SER A 344 -0.25 -4.53 -13.96
CA SER A 344 0.49 -3.27 -14.03
C SER A 344 0.63 -2.87 -15.48
N LYS A 345 0.34 -1.61 -15.80
CA LYS A 345 0.69 -1.01 -17.09
C LYS A 345 2.21 -0.90 -17.27
#